data_AF-A0A7V2RXK7-F1
#
_entry.id   AF-A0A7V2RXK7-F1
#
_cell.length_a   1.000
_cell.length_b   1.000
_cell.length_c   1.000
_cell.angle_alpha   90.00
_cell.angle_beta   90.00
_cell.angle_gamma   90.00
#
_symmetry.space_group_name_H-M   'P 1'
#
loop_
_entity.id
_entity.type
_entity.pdbx_description
1 polymer ?
#
loop_
_entity_poly.entity_id
_entity_poly.type
_entity_poly.pdbx_seq_one_letter_code
_entity_poly.pdbx_strand_id
1 'polypeptide(L)'
;MKRDEILVPRYRLTQRIWHWLFTLAFLVLLFSGLALFIPAVSVWTASETGRLVHRIAAVVLIVTPILYAITDWQGFSQLIHDSFTYDADDMAWFKHFIPYVFGKAKNLPPQGRINAGEKIHHASIIVGIVVIAISGLILWLWKGISPSGDMI
;
A
#
# COMPACT_ATOMS: atom_id res chain seq x y z
N MET A 1 -31.73 18.22 18.58
CA MET A 1 -32.16 17.08 17.76
C MET A 1 -30.93 16.27 17.41
N LYS A 2 -30.58 15.25 18.21
CA LYS A 2 -29.57 14.26 17.82
C LYS A 2 -30.18 13.52 16.64
N ARG A 3 -29.55 13.59 15.47
CA ARG A 3 -29.97 12.74 14.35
C ARG A 3 -29.71 11.31 14.81
N ASP A 4 -30.68 10.42 14.65
CA ASP A 4 -30.42 8.99 14.80
C ASP A 4 -29.47 8.61 13.66
N GLU A 5 -28.17 8.55 13.96
CA GLU A 5 -27.14 8.34 12.95
C GLU A 5 -27.19 6.89 12.47
N ILE A 6 -27.84 6.67 11.32
CA ILE A 6 -27.81 5.38 10.63
C ILE A 6 -26.39 5.17 10.10
N LEU A 7 -25.63 4.26 10.73
CA LEU A 7 -24.30 3.88 10.26
C LEU A 7 -24.43 3.00 9.02
N VAL A 8 -23.87 3.47 7.90
CA VAL A 8 -23.79 2.71 6.64
C VAL A 8 -22.38 2.11 6.51
N PRO A 9 -22.22 0.78 6.41
CA PRO A 9 -20.90 0.16 6.25
C PRO A 9 -20.23 0.61 4.94
N ARG A 10 -19.15 1.39 5.04
CA ARG A 10 -18.37 1.84 3.87
C ARG A 10 -17.42 0.76 3.32
N TYR A 11 -16.81 -0.02 4.21
CA TYR A 11 -15.84 -1.07 3.87
C TYR A 11 -16.24 -2.39 4.50
N ARG A 12 -16.09 -3.49 3.75
CA ARG A 12 -16.33 -4.87 4.23
C ARG A 12 -15.30 -5.25 5.29
N LEU A 13 -15.65 -6.18 6.18
CA LEU A 13 -14.74 -6.65 7.23
C LEU A 13 -13.47 -7.28 6.65
N THR A 14 -13.63 -8.12 5.62
CA THR A 14 -12.53 -8.76 4.86
C THR A 14 -11.52 -7.74 4.36
N GLN A 15 -11.99 -6.67 3.71
CA GLN A 15 -11.15 -5.60 3.21
C GLN A 15 -10.36 -4.90 4.33
N ARG A 16 -10.98 -4.66 5.49
CA ARG A 16 -10.30 -4.04 6.64
C ARG A 16 -9.21 -4.95 7.21
N ILE A 17 -9.49 -6.25 7.34
CA ILE A 17 -8.51 -7.22 7.86
C ILE A 17 -7.29 -7.27 6.95
N TRP A 18 -7.49 -7.46 5.65
CA TRP A 18 -6.40 -7.52 4.67
C TRP A 18 -5.65 -6.19 4.58
N HIS A 19 -6.35 -5.05 4.65
CA HIS A 19 -5.71 -3.75 4.70
C HIS A 19 -4.80 -3.59 5.93
N TRP A 20 -5.24 -3.97 7.12
CA TRP A 20 -4.41 -3.86 8.33
C TRP A 20 -3.22 -4.81 8.30
N LEU A 21 -3.39 -6.04 7.82
CA LEU A 21 -2.27 -6.96 7.64
C LEU A 21 -1.24 -6.40 6.66
N PHE A 22 -1.72 -5.89 5.52
CA PHE A 22 -0.88 -5.24 4.52
C PHE A 22 -0.12 -4.04 5.11
N THR A 23 -0.82 -3.14 5.81
CA THR A 23 -0.25 -1.94 6.43
C THR A 23 0.82 -2.27 7.46
N LEU A 24 0.61 -3.29 8.29
CA LEU A 24 1.61 -3.71 9.28
C LEU A 24 2.87 -4.25 8.59
N ALA A 25 2.73 -5.10 7.57
CA ALA A 25 3.87 -5.60 6.80
C ALA A 25 4.61 -4.45 6.08
N PHE A 26 3.87 -3.52 5.48
CA PHE A 26 4.42 -2.33 4.84
C PHE A 26 5.23 -1.47 5.83
N LEU A 27 4.71 -1.19 7.03
CA LEU A 27 5.43 -0.39 8.03
C LEU A 27 6.72 -1.06 8.48
N VAL A 28 6.70 -2.38 8.73
CA VAL A 28 7.92 -3.13 9.07
C VAL A 28 8.94 -3.04 7.94
N LEU A 29 8.54 -3.20 6.69
CA LEU A 29 9.43 -3.08 5.52
C LEU A 29 9.95 -1.66 5.33
N LEU A 30 9.10 -0.66 5.47
CA LEU A 30 9.47 0.75 5.36
C LEU A 30 10.57 1.09 6.37
N PHE A 31 10.36 0.78 7.65
CA PHE A 31 11.33 1.13 8.68
C PHE A 31 12.60 0.29 8.62
N SER A 32 12.49 -1.02 8.37
CA SER A 32 13.68 -1.87 8.24
C SER A 32 14.51 -1.51 7.00
N GLY A 33 13.88 -1.21 5.87
CA GLY A 33 14.54 -0.74 4.65
C GLY A 33 15.15 0.66 4.82
N LEU A 34 14.41 1.61 5.39
CA LEU A 34 14.90 2.96 5.65
C LEU A 34 16.10 2.97 6.60
N ALA A 35 16.10 2.10 7.62
CA ALA A 35 17.19 1.98 8.58
C ALA A 35 18.54 1.62 7.94
N LEU A 36 18.57 0.99 6.76
CA LEU A 36 19.83 0.74 6.02
C LEU A 36 20.53 2.05 5.62
N PHE A 37 19.78 3.13 5.41
CA PHE A 37 20.29 4.43 5.02
C PHE A 37 20.65 5.33 6.21
N ILE A 38 20.38 4.89 7.44
CA ILE A 38 20.61 5.66 8.67
C ILE A 38 21.71 4.95 9.48
N PRO A 39 22.95 5.48 9.51
CA PRO A 39 24.10 4.80 10.14
C PRO A 39 23.86 4.36 11.60
N ALA A 40 23.10 5.14 12.37
CA ALA A 40 22.82 4.85 13.78
C ALA A 40 21.99 3.58 14.02
N VAL A 41 21.19 3.15 13.04
CA VAL A 41 20.27 2.00 13.17
C VAL A 41 20.51 0.91 12.12
N SER A 42 21.40 1.16 11.15
CA SER A 42 21.69 0.22 10.06
C SER A 42 22.22 -1.13 10.55
N VAL A 43 22.96 -1.14 11.67
CA VAL A 43 23.49 -2.35 12.32
C VAL A 43 22.36 -3.31 12.71
N TRP A 44 21.20 -2.80 13.13
CA TRP A 44 20.05 -3.65 13.45
C TRP A 44 19.50 -4.33 12.20
N THR A 45 19.27 -3.60 11.11
CA THR A 45 18.80 -4.20 9.86
C THR A 45 19.84 -5.17 9.27
N ALA A 46 21.13 -4.86 9.39
CA ALA A 46 22.22 -5.71 8.97
C ALA A 46 22.49 -6.91 9.91
N SER A 47 21.78 -7.02 11.04
CA SER A 47 21.82 -8.23 11.86
C SER A 47 21.07 -9.37 11.18
N GLU A 48 21.32 -10.61 11.63
CA GLU A 48 20.56 -11.77 11.17
C GLU A 48 19.06 -11.62 11.45
N THR A 49 18.72 -11.17 12.66
CA THR A 49 17.34 -10.93 13.09
C THR A 49 16.67 -9.85 12.25
N GLY A 50 17.32 -8.72 11.99
CA GLY A 50 16.77 -7.63 11.17
C GLY A 50 16.47 -8.09 9.75
N ARG A 51 17.40 -8.81 9.12
CA ARG A 51 17.18 -9.42 7.79
C ARG A 51 16.07 -10.47 7.79
N LEU A 52 15.94 -11.27 8.85
CA LEU A 52 14.87 -12.26 8.96
C LEU A 52 13.50 -11.57 9.07
N VAL A 53 13.37 -10.56 9.93
CA VAL A 53 12.14 -9.76 10.08
C VAL A 53 11.75 -9.09 8.77
N HIS A 54 12.71 -8.46 8.07
CA HIS A 54 12.45 -7.85 6.77
C HIS A 54 11.94 -8.88 5.74
N ARG A 55 12.57 -10.05 5.65
CA ARG A 55 12.16 -11.12 4.72
C ARG A 55 10.79 -11.70 5.04
N ILE A 56 10.47 -11.92 6.31
CA ILE A 56 9.13 -12.37 6.73
C ILE A 56 8.09 -11.32 6.33
N ALA A 57 8.34 -10.04 6.64
CA ALA A 57 7.44 -8.95 6.28
C ALA A 57 7.26 -8.83 4.75
N ALA A 58 8.32 -9.06 3.96
CA ALA A 58 8.26 -9.07 2.50
C ALA A 58 7.32 -10.16 1.98
N VAL A 59 7.40 -11.38 2.52
CA VAL A 59 6.50 -12.48 2.15
C VAL A 59 5.06 -12.13 2.50
N VAL A 60 4.82 -11.60 3.71
CA VAL A 60 3.46 -11.18 4.13
C VAL A 60 2.91 -10.08 3.21
N LEU A 61 3.71 -9.08 2.87
CA LEU A 61 3.32 -7.99 1.97
C LEU A 61 2.91 -8.51 0.59
N ILE A 62 3.67 -9.45 0.02
CA ILE A 62 3.43 -10.03 -1.32
C ILE A 62 2.20 -10.94 -1.32
N VAL A 63 2.05 -11.78 -0.30
CA VAL A 63 0.98 -12.79 -0.22
C VAL A 63 -0.37 -12.15 0.12
N THR A 64 -0.39 -11.08 0.93
CA THR A 64 -1.62 -10.40 1.37
C THR A 64 -2.57 -10.00 0.22
N PRO A 65 -2.16 -9.26 -0.82
CA PRO A 65 -3.06 -8.90 -1.93
C PRO A 65 -3.53 -10.12 -2.72
N ILE A 66 -2.73 -11.19 -2.80
CA ILE A 66 -3.11 -12.45 -3.46
C ILE A 66 -4.22 -13.14 -2.67
N LEU A 67 -4.06 -13.28 -1.36
CA LEU A 67 -5.09 -13.86 -0.49
C LEU A 67 -6.34 -12.99 -0.42
N TYR A 68 -6.19 -11.66 -0.47
CA TYR A 68 -7.34 -10.76 -0.57
C TYR A 68 -8.12 -11.03 -1.86
N ALA A 69 -7.44 -11.14 -3.01
CA ALA A 69 -8.07 -11.44 -4.29
C ALA A 69 -8.81 -12.80 -4.28
N ILE A 70 -8.23 -13.83 -3.63
CA ILE A 70 -8.84 -15.16 -3.52
C ILE A 70 -10.06 -15.15 -2.58
N THR A 71 -9.96 -14.48 -1.44
CA THR A 71 -11.01 -14.51 -0.39
C THR A 71 -12.13 -13.51 -0.62
N ASP A 72 -11.88 -12.44 -1.37
CA ASP A 72 -12.85 -11.38 -1.67
C ASP A 72 -12.60 -10.77 -3.05
N TRP A 73 -12.84 -11.57 -4.09
CA TRP A 73 -12.65 -11.15 -5.47
C TRP A 73 -13.47 -9.90 -5.85
N GLN A 74 -14.70 -9.77 -5.33
CA GLN A 74 -15.55 -8.62 -5.60
C GLN A 74 -14.93 -7.34 -5.03
N GLY A 75 -14.48 -7.36 -3.77
CA GLY A 75 -13.81 -6.22 -3.16
C GLY A 75 -12.48 -5.88 -3.84
N PHE A 76 -11.70 -6.91 -4.18
CA PHE A 76 -10.43 -6.75 -4.88
C PHE A 76 -10.61 -6.14 -6.28
N SER A 77 -11.50 -6.71 -7.10
CA SER A 77 -11.79 -6.19 -8.45
C SER A 77 -12.33 -4.76 -8.41
N GLN A 78 -13.19 -4.43 -7.43
CA GLN A 78 -13.66 -3.06 -7.23
C GLN A 78 -12.54 -2.10 -6.80
N LEU A 79 -11.61 -2.53 -5.93
CA LEU A 79 -10.44 -1.73 -5.57
C LEU A 79 -9.59 -1.45 -6.82
N ILE A 80 -9.30 -2.46 -7.63
CA ILE A 80 -8.51 -2.28 -8.86
C ILE A 80 -9.24 -1.34 -9.83
N HIS A 81 -10.51 -1.60 -10.12
CA HIS A 81 -11.30 -0.77 -11.02
C HIS A 81 -11.34 0.69 -10.55
N ASP A 82 -11.70 0.94 -9.29
CA ASP A 82 -11.83 2.30 -8.78
C ASP A 82 -10.48 3.03 -8.77
N SER A 83 -9.36 2.33 -8.62
CA SER A 83 -8.01 2.93 -8.59
C SER A 83 -7.53 3.38 -9.97
N PHE A 84 -7.96 2.71 -11.03
CA PHE A 84 -7.47 2.93 -12.40
C PHE A 84 -8.50 3.54 -13.36
N THR A 85 -9.75 3.73 -12.92
CA THR A 85 -10.81 4.38 -13.71
C THR A 85 -10.99 5.83 -13.30
N TYR A 86 -10.78 6.74 -14.27
CA TYR A 86 -10.91 8.18 -14.10
C TYR A 86 -11.94 8.76 -15.05
N ASP A 87 -12.73 9.72 -14.56
CA ASP A 87 -13.75 10.45 -15.32
C ASP A 87 -13.51 11.96 -15.33
N ALA A 88 -14.43 12.71 -15.93
CA ALA A 88 -14.34 14.17 -16.04
C ALA A 88 -14.42 14.88 -14.68
N ASP A 89 -15.14 14.31 -13.72
CA ASP A 89 -15.27 14.86 -12.37
C ASP A 89 -13.98 14.67 -11.57
N ASP A 90 -13.27 13.55 -11.77
CA ASP A 90 -11.93 13.35 -11.22
C ASP A 90 -10.94 14.39 -11.76
N MET A 91 -10.99 14.67 -13.07
CA MET A 91 -10.15 15.71 -13.68
C MET A 91 -10.46 17.10 -13.15
N ALA A 92 -11.74 17.40 -12.92
CA ALA A 92 -12.16 18.63 -12.28
C ALA A 92 -11.65 18.70 -10.82
N TRP A 93 -11.67 17.57 -10.10
CA TRP A 93 -11.25 17.51 -8.70
C TRP A 93 -9.78 17.90 -8.53
N PHE A 94 -8.89 17.51 -9.45
CA PHE A 94 -7.48 17.86 -9.38
C PHE A 94 -7.22 19.38 -9.39
N LYS A 95 -8.10 20.17 -10.00
CA LYS A 95 -8.02 21.65 -9.96
C LYS A 95 -8.25 22.20 -8.56
N HIS A 96 -8.93 21.44 -7.70
CA HIS A 96 -9.24 21.78 -6.31
C HIS A 96 -8.34 21.07 -5.29
N PHE A 97 -7.34 20.31 -5.74
CA PHE A 97 -6.48 19.49 -4.87
C PHE A 97 -5.77 20.32 -3.79
N ILE A 98 -5.11 21.43 -4.16
CA ILE A 98 -4.36 22.24 -3.20
C ILE A 98 -5.29 22.82 -2.10
N PRO A 99 -6.40 23.51 -2.43
CA PRO A 99 -7.38 23.91 -1.41
C PRO A 99 -7.89 22.76 -0.55
N TYR A 100 -8.17 21.60 -1.16
CA TYR A 100 -8.66 20.41 -0.47
C TYR A 100 -7.67 19.90 0.59
N VAL A 101 -6.38 19.84 0.28
CA VAL A 101 -5.31 19.44 1.21
C VAL A 101 -5.24 20.36 2.45
N PHE A 102 -5.56 21.64 2.29
CA PHE A 102 -5.68 22.60 3.40
C PHE A 102 -7.07 22.62 4.05
N GLY A 103 -7.88 21.56 3.87
CA GLY A 103 -9.19 21.37 4.49
C GLY A 103 -10.34 22.14 3.82
N LYS A 104 -10.12 22.78 2.67
CA LYS A 104 -11.18 23.48 1.93
C LYS A 104 -11.89 22.51 0.99
N ALA A 105 -12.82 21.74 1.54
CA ALA A 105 -13.63 20.76 0.80
C ALA A 105 -14.98 21.30 0.30
N LYS A 106 -15.14 22.63 0.19
CA LYS A 106 -16.36 23.24 -0.36
C LYS A 106 -16.31 23.25 -1.89
N ASN A 107 -17.47 23.07 -2.53
CA ASN A 107 -17.64 23.15 -3.98
C ASN A 107 -16.75 22.17 -4.78
N LEU A 108 -16.50 20.99 -4.22
CA LEU A 108 -15.85 19.92 -4.98
C LEU A 108 -16.82 19.36 -6.02
N PRO A 109 -16.32 18.91 -7.19
CA PRO A 109 -17.14 18.17 -8.14
C PRO A 109 -17.66 16.87 -7.50
N PRO A 110 -18.72 16.25 -8.05
CA PRO A 110 -19.24 14.98 -7.58
C PRO A 110 -18.11 13.95 -7.41
N GLN A 111 -18.13 13.19 -6.31
CA GLN A 111 -17.13 12.17 -6.02
C GLN A 111 -17.81 10.81 -5.95
N GLY A 112 -17.16 9.80 -6.52
CA GLY A 112 -17.60 8.41 -6.40
C GLY A 112 -17.39 7.84 -5.00
N ARG A 113 -17.31 6.51 -4.92
CA ARG A 113 -17.00 5.80 -3.67
C ARG A 113 -15.67 6.26 -3.06
N ILE A 114 -14.69 6.54 -3.91
CA ILE A 114 -13.40 7.13 -3.55
C ILE A 114 -13.14 8.36 -4.42
N ASN A 115 -12.51 9.39 -3.86
CA ASN A 115 -12.16 10.62 -4.57
C ASN A 115 -10.93 10.45 -5.46
N ALA A 116 -10.72 11.38 -6.39
CA ALA A 116 -9.61 11.29 -7.35
C ALA A 116 -8.22 11.19 -6.70
N GLY A 117 -8.00 11.84 -5.55
CA GLY A 117 -6.78 11.72 -4.77
C GLY A 117 -6.57 10.33 -4.16
N GLU A 118 -7.64 9.73 -3.63
CA GLU A 118 -7.64 8.35 -3.14
C GLU A 118 -7.38 7.36 -4.29
N LYS A 119 -7.94 7.59 -5.49
CA LYS A 119 -7.66 6.77 -6.68
C LYS A 119 -6.17 6.78 -7.02
N ILE A 120 -5.56 7.96 -7.14
CA ILE A 120 -4.12 8.10 -7.41
C ILE A 120 -3.30 7.44 -6.31
N HIS A 121 -3.68 7.63 -5.04
CA HIS A 121 -2.98 7.01 -3.93
C HIS A 121 -3.00 5.49 -4.04
N HIS A 122 -4.17 4.88 -4.23
CA HIS A 122 -4.29 3.43 -4.40
C HIS A 122 -3.52 2.93 -5.62
N ALA A 123 -3.65 3.58 -6.77
CA ALA A 123 -2.90 3.22 -7.98
C ALA A 123 -1.38 3.26 -7.74
N SER A 124 -0.89 4.31 -7.08
CA SER A 124 0.53 4.49 -6.76
C SER A 124 1.03 3.40 -5.82
N ILE A 125 0.24 3.05 -4.80
CA ILE A 125 0.57 1.98 -3.86
C ILE A 125 0.58 0.62 -4.59
N ILE A 126 -0.42 0.31 -5.40
CA ILE A 126 -0.50 -0.95 -6.17
C ILE A 126 0.72 -1.10 -7.08
N VAL A 127 1.03 -0.09 -7.89
CA VAL A 127 2.20 -0.12 -8.78
C VAL A 127 3.50 -0.18 -7.99
N GLY A 128 3.63 0.63 -6.93
CA GLY A 128 4.82 0.68 -6.08
C GLY A 128 5.13 -0.65 -5.41
N ILE A 129 4.12 -1.37 -4.92
CA ILE A 129 4.29 -2.70 -4.34
C ILE A 129 4.78 -3.69 -5.38
N VAL A 130 4.21 -3.68 -6.60
CA VAL A 130 4.65 -4.57 -7.68
C VAL A 130 6.13 -4.33 -8.00
N VAL A 131 6.53 -3.06 -8.15
CA VAL A 131 7.93 -2.69 -8.41
C VAL A 131 8.86 -3.12 -7.28
N ILE A 132 8.51 -2.78 -6.02
CA ILE A 132 9.32 -3.14 -4.85
C ILE A 132 9.40 -4.66 -4.69
N ALA A 133 8.29 -5.39 -4.84
CA ALA A 133 8.26 -6.84 -4.73
C ALA A 133 9.16 -7.51 -5.78
N ILE A 134 9.06 -7.09 -7.05
CA ILE A 134 9.90 -7.64 -8.12
C ILE A 134 11.38 -7.35 -7.85
N SER A 135 11.73 -6.09 -7.55
CA SER A 135 13.12 -5.72 -7.23
C SER A 135 13.68 -6.47 -6.02
N GLY A 136 12.87 -6.63 -4.97
CA GLY A 136 13.24 -7.34 -3.75
C GLY A 136 13.44 -8.84 -3.99
N LEU A 137 12.58 -9.47 -4.80
CA LEU A 137 12.74 -10.87 -5.20
C LEU A 137 14.01 -11.08 -6.03
N ILE A 138 14.34 -10.15 -6.94
CA ILE A 138 15.61 -10.19 -7.68
C ILE A 138 16.78 -10.17 -6.69
N LEU A 139 16.81 -9.22 -5.75
CA LEU A 139 17.88 -9.12 -4.75
C LEU A 139 17.96 -10.36 -3.84
N TRP A 140 16.81 -10.92 -3.46
CA TRP A 140 16.75 -12.12 -2.62
C TRP A 140 17.33 -13.33 -3.36
N LEU A 141 16.94 -13.55 -4.62
CA LEU A 141 17.38 -14.70 -5.42
C LEU A 141 18.81 -14.55 -5.96
N TRP A 142 19.28 -13.32 -6.16
CA TRP A 142 20.63 -13.03 -6.69
C TRP A 142 21.74 -13.68 -5.85
N LYS A 143 21.60 -13.71 -4.51
CA LYS A 143 22.58 -14.36 -3.63
C LYS A 143 22.74 -15.87 -3.91
N GLY A 144 21.71 -16.53 -4.46
CA GLY A 144 21.76 -17.95 -4.85
C GLY A 144 22.28 -18.22 -6.26
N ILE A 145 22.50 -17.19 -7.08
CA ILE A 145 22.84 -17.32 -8.52
C ILE A 145 24.30 -16.91 -8.81
N SER A 146 24.90 -16.07 -7.98
CA SER A 146 26.29 -15.62 -8.16
C SER A 146 27.28 -16.41 -7.27
N PRO A 147 28.34 -17.03 -7.82
CA PRO A 147 29.38 -17.70 -7.03
C PRO A 147 30.11 -16.81 -6.01
N SER A 148 29.97 -15.48 -6.12
CA SER A 148 30.53 -14.48 -5.19
C SER A 148 29.56 -14.01 -4.11
N GLY A 149 28.33 -14.55 -4.05
CA GLY A 149 27.35 -14.22 -3.02
C GLY A 149 27.76 -14.57 -1.58
N ASP A 150 28.83 -15.36 -1.45
CA ASP A 150 29.43 -15.79 -0.18
C ASP A 150 30.55 -14.85 0.32
N MET A 151 30.91 -13.82 -0.46
CA MET A 151 32.00 -12.88 -0.14
C MET A 151 31.51 -11.50 0.36
N ILE A 152 30.21 -11.37 0.69
CA ILE A 152 29.62 -10.19 1.35
C ILE A 152 28.66 -10.63 2.47
#